data_AF-A0A3A9G3H5-F1
#
_entry.id   AF-A0A3A9G3H5-F1
#
_cell.length_a   1.000
_cell.length_b   1.000
_cell.length_c   1.000
_cell.angle_alpha   90.00
_cell.angle_beta   90.00
_cell.angle_gamma   90.00
#
_symmetry.space_group_name_H-M   'P 1'
#
loop_
_entity.id
_entity.type
_entity.pdbx_description
1 polymer ?
#
loop_
_entity_poly.entity_id
_entity_poly.type
_entity_poly.pdbx_seq_one_letter_code
_entity_poly.pdbx_strand_id
1 'polypeptide(L)' 'MGNPNLIPYETIVRATSGEPEAVDEVLRHYSKRIRFAALENGHVNTDTEDSIRQRLITALFQFRFD' A
#
# COMPACT_ATOMS: atom_id res chain seq x y z
N MET A 1 20.28 -12.10 1.45
CA MET A 1 18.94 -12.60 1.79
C MET A 1 18.19 -11.43 2.42
N GLY A 2 17.18 -10.88 1.71
CA GLY A 2 16.41 -9.72 2.19
C GLY A 2 15.46 -10.08 3.34
N ASN A 3 14.96 -9.08 4.06
CA ASN A 3 13.97 -9.29 5.12
C ASN A 3 12.62 -9.65 4.49
N PRO A 4 12.03 -10.83 4.76
CA PRO A 4 10.75 -11.25 4.16
C PRO A 4 9.57 -10.37 4.59
N ASN A 5 9.75 -9.54 5.62
CA ASN A 5 8.73 -8.59 6.08
C ASN A 5 8.74 -7.25 5.33
N LEU A 6 9.67 -7.04 4.39
CA LEU A 6 9.77 -5.81 3.62
C LEU A 6 9.45 -6.07 2.15
N ILE A 7 8.82 -5.08 1.53
CA ILE A 7 8.67 -5.05 0.08
C ILE A 7 10.07 -4.82 -0.53
N PRO A 8 10.44 -5.57 -1.59
CA PRO A 8 11.68 -5.32 -2.31
C PRO A 8 11.75 -3.87 -2.82
N TYR A 9 12.92 -3.23 -2.71
CA TYR A 9 13.13 -1.86 -3.18
C TYR A 9 12.72 -1.69 -4.65
N GLU A 10 13.07 -2.67 -5.49
CA GLU A 10 12.69 -2.69 -6.91
C GLU A 10 11.18 -2.65 -7.13
N THR A 11 10.39 -3.36 -6.30
CA THR A 11 8.94 -3.29 -6.35
C THR A 11 8.42 -1.89 -6.00
N ILE A 12 9.04 -1.21 -5.03
CA ILE A 12 8.66 0.17 -4.69
C ILE A 12 8.97 1.09 -5.87
N VAL A 13 10.16 1.02 -6.47
CA VAL A 13 10.53 1.83 -7.65
C VAL A 13 9.56 1.60 -8.82
N ARG A 14 9.25 0.34 -9.14
CA ARG A 14 8.29 0.00 -10.21
C ARG A 14 6.88 0.50 -9.89
N ALA A 15 6.44 0.41 -8.63
CA ALA A 15 5.16 0.94 -8.20
C ALA A 15 5.09 2.47 -8.34
N THR A 16 6.15 3.20 -7.99
CA THR A 16 6.21 4.67 -8.19
C THR A 16 6.19 5.08 -9.66
N SER A 17 6.63 4.18 -10.56
CA SER A 17 6.57 4.37 -12.01
C SER A 17 5.20 4.01 -12.61
N GLY A 18 4.29 3.44 -11.80
CA GLY A 18 2.94 3.06 -12.20
C GLY A 18 2.78 1.68 -12.81
N GLU A 19 3.73 0.78 -12.59
CA GLU A 19 3.56 -0.63 -12.97
C GLU A 19 2.41 -1.26 -12.16
N PRO A 20 1.32 -1.73 -12.81
CA PRO A 20 0.14 -2.25 -12.12
C PRO A 20 0.43 -3.40 -11.16
N GLU A 21 1.28 -4.35 -11.57
CA GLU A 21 1.67 -5.51 -10.78
C GLU A 21 2.45 -5.10 -9.53
N ALA A 22 3.31 -4.10 -9.65
CA ALA A 22 4.08 -3.58 -8.52
C ALA A 22 3.19 -2.79 -7.54
N VAL A 23 2.23 -2.01 -8.06
CA VAL A 23 1.23 -1.32 -7.22
C VAL A 23 0.38 -2.32 -6.46
N ASP A 24 -0.12 -3.37 -7.12
CA ASP A 24 -0.91 -4.43 -6.48
C ASP A 24 -0.11 -5.13 -5.37
N GLU A 25 1.16 -5.46 -5.62
CA GLU A 25 2.02 -6.08 -4.62
C GLU A 25 2.23 -5.18 -3.39
N VAL A 26 2.36 -3.86 -3.58
CA VAL A 26 2.42 -2.90 -2.46
C VAL A 26 1.10 -2.87 -1.69
N LEU A 27 -0.04 -2.80 -2.38
CA LEU A 27 -1.35 -2.82 -1.73
C LEU A 27 -1.61 -4.12 -0.97
N ARG A 28 -1.25 -5.26 -1.56
CA ARG A 28 -1.36 -6.60 -0.97
C ARG A 28 -0.52 -6.71 0.29
N HIS A 29 0.72 -6.20 0.26
CA HIS A 29 1.60 -6.17 1.42
C HIS A 29 1.00 -5.35 2.59
N TYR A 30 0.43 -4.19 2.29
CA TYR A 30 -0.17 -3.31 3.31
C TYR A 30 -1.63 -3.64 3.65
N SER A 31 -2.29 -4.57 2.94
CA SER A 31 -3.71 -4.91 3.10
C SER A 31 -4.16 -5.11 4.55
N LYS A 32 -3.41 -5.88 5.34
CA LYS A 32 -3.70 -6.08 6.77
C LYS A 32 -3.67 -4.76 7.53
N ARG A 33 -2.65 -3.92 7.30
CA ARG A 33 -2.50 -2.63 7.99
C ARG A 33 -3.60 -1.65 7.60
N ILE A 34 -3.99 -1.62 6.32
CA ILE A 34 -5.12 -0.82 5.83
C ILE A 34 -6.40 -1.25 6.55
N ARG A 35 -6.69 -2.56 6.58
CA ARG A 35 -7.85 -3.11 7.26
C ARG A 35 -7.86 -2.79 8.75
N PHE A 36 -6.72 -2.92 9.43
CA PHE A 36 -6.60 -2.56 10.85
C PHE A 36 -6.85 -1.07 11.10
N ALA A 37 -6.35 -0.19 10.23
CA ALA A 37 -6.57 1.25 10.33
C ALA A 37 -8.02 1.67 10.04
N ALA A 38 -8.77 0.83 9.31
CA ALA A 38 -10.19 1.02 9.03
C ALA A 38 -11.13 0.35 10.04
N LEU A 39 -10.60 -0.24 11.12
CA LEU A 39 -11.44 -0.84 12.17
C LEU A 39 -12.08 0.24 13.05
N GLU A 40 -13.41 0.25 13.06
CA GLU A 40 -14.23 1.11 13.90
C GLU A 40 -15.27 0.24 14.63
N ASN A 41 -15.28 0.28 15.97
CA ASN A 41 -16.22 -0.48 16.79
C ASN A 41 -16.27 -2.00 16.44
N GLY A 42 -15.12 -2.60 16.16
CA GLY A 42 -14.99 -4.03 15.83
C GLY A 42 -15.39 -4.39 14.39
N HIS A 43 -15.82 -3.43 13.58
CA HIS A 43 -16.18 -3.62 12.19
C HIS A 43 -15.23 -2.84 11.28
N VAL A 44 -14.98 -3.35 10.08
CA VAL A 44 -14.18 -2.61 9.09
C VAL A 44 -15.11 -1.63 8.40
N ASN A 45 -14.81 -0.34 8.50
CA ASN A 45 -15.48 0.68 7.70
C ASN A 45 -14.89 0.66 6.29
N THR A 46 -15.70 0.25 5.32
CA THR A 46 -15.29 0.10 3.91
C THR A 46 -14.91 1.44 3.28
N ASP A 47 -15.61 2.53 3.60
CA ASP A 47 -15.28 3.87 3.08
C ASP A 47 -13.92 4.32 3.60
N THR A 48 -13.65 4.07 4.89
CA THR A 48 -12.36 4.36 5.51
C THR A 48 -11.25 3.49 4.90
N GLU A 49 -11.50 2.18 4.71
CA GLU A 49 -10.55 1.26 4.08
C GLU A 49 -10.17 1.71 2.66
N ASP A 50 -11.18 2.04 1.85
CA ASP A 50 -10.99 2.51 0.48
C ASP A 50 -10.29 3.87 0.43
N SER A 51 -10.62 4.79 1.33
CA SER A 51 -9.93 6.09 1.42
C SER A 51 -8.43 5.93 1.75
N ILE A 52 -8.08 5.01 2.64
CA ILE A 52 -6.69 4.71 2.98
C ILE A 52 -5.98 4.07 1.78
N ARG A 53 -6.64 3.14 1.08
CA ARG A 53 -6.11 2.51 -0.13
C ARG A 53 -5.84 3.56 -1.22
N GLN A 54 -6.78 4.45 -1.49
CA GLN A 54 -6.63 5.54 -2.46
C GLN A 54 -5.49 6.47 -2.08
N ARG A 55 -5.40 6.89 -0.80
CA ARG A 55 -4.30 7.75 -0.32
C ARG A 55 -2.94 7.08 -0.48
N LEU A 56 -2.84 5.76 -0.26
CA LEU A 56 -1.60 5.02 -0.48
C LEU A 56 -1.21 5.00 -1.96
N ILE A 57 -2.16 4.77 -2.87
CA ILE A 57 -1.92 4.83 -4.32
C ILE A 57 -1.45 6.24 -4.73
N THR A 58 -2.14 7.28 -4.26
CA THR A 58 -1.75 8.67 -4.53
C THR A 58 -0.35 8.98 -4.01
N ALA A 59 -0.03 8.56 -2.78
CA ALA A 59 1.29 8.76 -2.19
C ALA A 59 2.39 8.02 -2.97
N LEU A 60 2.13 6.81 -3.47
CA LEU A 60 3.08 6.07 -4.31
C LEU A 60 3.43 6.85 -5.58
N PHE A 61 2.44 7.41 -6.27
CA PHE A 61 2.68 8.20 -7.48
C PHE A 61 3.35 9.56 -7.23
N GLN A 62 3.24 10.09 -6.00
CA GLN A 62 3.86 11.35 -5.60
C GLN A 62 5.24 11.16 -4.96
N PHE A 63 5.62 9.91 -4.65
CA PHE A 63 6.85 9.58 -3.95
C PHE A 63 8.07 9.90 -4.81
N ARG A 64 9.07 10.56 -4.21
CA ARG A 64 10.36 10.86 -4.84
C ARG A 64 11.48 10.30 -3.97
N PHE A 65 12.52 9.75 -4.60
CA PHE A 65 13.67 9.14 -3.93
C PHE A 65 14.83 10.12 -3.65
N ASP A 66 14.68 11.39 -4.07
CA ASP A 66 15.61 12.48 -3.76
C ASP A 66 15.76 12.76 -2.26
#